data_AF-A0A7V4ANX1-F1
#
_entry.id   AF-A0A7V4ANX1-F1
#
_cell.length_a   1.000
_cell.length_b   1.000
_cell.length_c   1.000
_cell.angle_alpha   90.00
_cell.angle_beta   90.00
_cell.angle_gamma   90.00
#
_symmetry.space_group_name_H-M   'P 1'
#
loop_
_entity.id
_entity.type
_entity.pdbx_description
1 polymer ?
#
loop_
_entity_poly.entity_id
_entity_poly.type
_entity_poly.pdbx_seq_one_letter_code
_entity_poly.pdbx_strand_id
1 'polypeptide(L)'
;MSTQLSDVIQEIVDNLDRWKGLNEGQTTQVIILRLLQALGWNIWNPEEVVAQDTSAKGYRPDYILSVRRTPVLVLEVKGLDRTPNNEDRTQVVNYANAQNIRWAILTTGKQWEFFDNTLQAKAPEKRSLLFELDNPSAARYLERTLKRDLWEAKEASAKLARIVEEIRKEIETQQSLTRIEHKLRQALEEGYQHSEKGLRKAIEKELNANEQELAWAHFDRLLNRLLGGGTPTTASLPPLLHAFRQAVANRAKGPGDGGELPLRIWLNEEPIHTLASWRDFYGALVEALEKTGQNDILEDMRKQKDIVSSKLERRKRDGKPYEASAYKPLSQGQYLFVHLSAERIRKKIRDLLVLLNVPPGTFRVEYEGDFFTLP
;
A
#
# COMPACT_ATOMS: atom_id res chain seq x y z
N MET A 1 -11.40 25.06 0.41
CA MET A 1 -10.18 24.49 -0.19
C MET A 1 -10.58 23.23 -0.94
N SER A 2 -10.19 23.07 -2.20
CA SER A 2 -10.40 21.82 -2.94
C SER A 2 -9.39 20.80 -2.39
N THR A 3 -9.87 19.78 -1.69
CA THR A 3 -9.03 18.68 -1.21
C THR A 3 -8.56 17.85 -2.40
N GLN A 4 -7.27 17.54 -2.50
CA GLN A 4 -6.77 16.71 -3.60
C GLN A 4 -7.29 15.27 -3.45
N LEU A 5 -7.58 14.60 -4.57
CA LEU A 5 -8.10 13.24 -4.59
C LEU A 5 -7.21 12.26 -3.82
N SER A 6 -5.88 12.44 -3.88
CA SER A 6 -4.91 11.65 -3.12
C SER A 6 -5.14 11.72 -1.61
N ASP A 7 -5.42 12.90 -1.07
CA ASP A 7 -5.60 13.11 0.36
C ASP A 7 -6.92 12.46 0.83
N VAL A 8 -7.97 12.57 0.01
CA VAL A 8 -9.26 11.92 0.27
C VAL A 8 -9.11 10.40 0.28
N ILE A 9 -8.40 9.85 -0.70
CA ILE A 9 -8.14 8.41 -0.77
C ILE A 9 -7.32 7.94 0.41
N GLN A 10 -6.26 8.66 0.77
CA GLN A 10 -5.42 8.30 1.91
C GLN A 10 -6.24 8.27 3.21
N GLU A 11 -7.06 9.30 3.46
CA GLU A 11 -7.92 9.33 4.65
C GLU A 11 -8.94 8.18 4.66
N ILE A 12 -9.51 7.81 3.50
CA ILE A 12 -10.41 6.66 3.38
C ILE A 12 -9.65 5.37 3.69
N VAL A 13 -8.50 5.15 3.04
CA VAL A 13 -7.66 3.94 3.18
C VAL A 13 -7.25 3.74 4.64
N ASP A 14 -6.81 4.80 5.32
CA ASP A 14 -6.42 4.78 6.73
C ASP A 14 -7.56 4.37 7.68
N ASN A 15 -8.83 4.50 7.24
CA ASN A 15 -10.00 4.16 8.03
C ASN A 15 -10.75 2.91 7.57
N LEU A 16 -10.37 2.27 6.45
CA LEU A 16 -11.07 1.10 5.91
C LEU A 16 -11.26 0.00 6.96
N ASP A 17 -10.21 -0.31 7.74
CA ASP A 17 -10.28 -1.32 8.79
C ASP A 17 -11.24 -0.97 9.93
N ARG A 18 -11.35 0.32 10.26
CA ARG A 18 -12.28 0.82 11.29
C ARG A 18 -13.73 0.86 10.80
N TRP A 19 -13.92 0.88 9.48
CA TRP A 19 -15.21 0.94 8.81
C TRP A 19 -15.71 -0.44 8.36
N LYS A 20 -15.12 -1.53 8.84
CA LYS A 20 -15.70 -2.87 8.66
C LYS A 20 -17.15 -2.89 9.15
N GLY A 21 -18.04 -3.43 8.33
CA GLY A 21 -19.47 -3.58 8.59
C GLY A 21 -20.34 -2.45 8.03
N LEU A 22 -19.79 -1.44 7.34
CA LEU A 22 -20.62 -0.41 6.71
C LEU A 22 -21.57 -1.02 5.68
N ASN A 23 -22.85 -0.65 5.79
CA ASN A 23 -23.84 -0.97 4.78
C ASN A 23 -23.69 -0.09 3.52
N GLU A 24 -24.52 -0.32 2.51
CA GLU A 24 -24.46 0.38 1.22
C GLU A 24 -24.64 1.90 1.35
N GLY A 25 -25.61 2.35 2.15
CA GLY A 25 -25.86 3.78 2.39
C GLY A 25 -24.71 4.47 3.14
N GLN A 26 -24.13 3.80 4.14
CA GLN A 26 -22.97 4.31 4.85
C GLN A 26 -21.72 4.36 3.97
N THR A 27 -21.46 3.29 3.20
CA THR A 27 -20.36 3.21 2.23
C THR A 27 -20.46 4.34 1.21
N THR A 28 -21.68 4.58 0.71
CA THR A 28 -22.00 5.69 -0.18
C THR A 28 -21.63 7.03 0.45
N GLN A 29 -22.12 7.28 1.67
CA GLN A 29 -21.94 8.55 2.36
C GLN A 29 -20.47 8.85 2.68
N VAL A 30 -19.74 7.87 3.22
CA VAL A 30 -18.40 8.11 3.78
C VAL A 30 -17.25 7.80 2.81
N ILE A 31 -17.54 7.19 1.66
CA ILE A 31 -16.53 6.87 0.63
C ILE A 31 -16.96 7.44 -0.73
N ILE A 32 -18.05 6.94 -1.30
CA ILE A 32 -18.38 7.19 -2.72
C ILE A 32 -18.62 8.67 -3.00
N LEU A 33 -19.44 9.35 -2.21
CA LEU A 33 -19.75 10.77 -2.45
C LEU A 33 -18.51 11.67 -2.29
N ARG A 34 -17.60 11.33 -1.38
CA ARG A 34 -16.34 12.06 -1.20
C ARG A 34 -15.43 11.92 -2.41
N LEU A 35 -15.32 10.71 -2.96
CA LEU A 35 -14.53 10.43 -4.15
C LEU A 35 -15.13 11.14 -5.37
N LEU A 36 -16.44 11.05 -5.58
CA LEU A 36 -17.11 11.75 -6.69
C LEU A 36 -16.91 13.27 -6.60
N GLN A 37 -17.05 13.86 -5.41
CA GLN A 37 -16.79 15.28 -5.19
C GLN A 37 -15.34 15.66 -5.50
N ALA A 38 -14.37 14.88 -5.04
CA ALA A 38 -12.94 15.10 -5.32
C ALA A 38 -12.58 14.92 -6.81
N LEU A 39 -13.31 14.06 -7.52
CA LEU A 39 -13.21 13.85 -8.97
C LEU A 39 -13.91 14.95 -9.80
N GLY A 40 -14.50 15.94 -9.13
CA GLY A 40 -15.10 17.12 -9.74
C GLY A 40 -16.60 17.02 -10.03
N TRP A 41 -17.26 15.91 -9.66
CA TRP A 41 -18.71 15.78 -9.83
C TRP A 41 -19.46 16.63 -8.79
N ASN A 42 -20.53 17.29 -9.21
CA ASN A 42 -21.39 18.01 -8.28
C ASN A 42 -22.41 17.08 -7.61
N ILE A 43 -22.06 16.54 -6.45
CA ILE A 43 -22.93 15.64 -5.66
C ILE A 43 -24.23 16.30 -5.16
N TRP A 44 -24.33 17.63 -5.21
CA TRP A 44 -25.54 18.37 -4.83
C TRP A 44 -26.47 18.63 -6.01
N ASN A 45 -26.04 18.29 -7.24
CA ASN A 45 -26.84 18.44 -8.45
C ASN A 45 -27.47 17.09 -8.81
N PRO A 46 -28.79 16.91 -8.59
CA PRO A 46 -29.47 15.65 -8.86
C PRO A 46 -29.62 15.36 -10.37
N GLU A 47 -29.24 16.29 -11.25
CA GLU A 47 -29.18 16.07 -12.71
C GLU A 47 -27.78 15.61 -13.18
N GLU A 48 -26.78 15.65 -12.31
CA GLU A 48 -25.39 15.26 -12.60
C GLU A 48 -25.01 13.98 -11.85
N VAL A 49 -25.33 13.90 -10.56
CA VAL A 49 -25.23 12.68 -9.75
C VAL A 49 -26.66 12.23 -9.42
N VAL A 50 -27.25 11.45 -10.33
CA VAL A 50 -28.67 11.08 -10.26
C VAL A 50 -28.83 9.85 -9.37
N ALA A 51 -29.22 10.06 -8.11
CA ALA A 51 -29.60 8.97 -7.22
C ALA A 51 -30.92 8.32 -7.68
N GLN A 52 -30.98 6.99 -7.76
CA GLN A 52 -32.21 6.28 -8.10
C GLN A 52 -32.81 5.60 -6.88
N ASP A 53 -34.13 5.64 -6.79
CA ASP A 53 -34.88 4.93 -5.75
C ASP A 53 -34.92 3.42 -6.05
N THR A 54 -34.20 2.64 -5.23
CA THR A 54 -34.16 1.16 -5.27
C THR A 54 -35.43 0.50 -4.74
N SER A 55 -36.36 1.26 -4.14
CA SER A 55 -37.62 0.74 -3.57
C SER A 55 -38.76 0.60 -4.59
N ALA A 56 -38.60 1.15 -5.79
CA ALA A 56 -39.56 0.99 -6.89
C ALA A 56 -39.48 -0.43 -7.50
N LYS A 57 -40.60 -0.95 -8.04
CA LYS A 57 -40.63 -2.27 -8.69
C LYS A 57 -39.66 -2.31 -9.89
N GLY A 58 -38.54 -3.01 -9.72
CA GLY A 58 -37.51 -3.23 -10.74
C GLY A 58 -36.13 -2.77 -10.28
N TYR A 59 -35.08 -3.52 -10.62
CA TYR A 59 -33.71 -3.16 -10.26
C TYR A 59 -33.30 -1.81 -10.90
N ARG A 60 -32.75 -0.92 -10.08
CA ARG A 60 -32.13 0.35 -10.47
C ARG A 60 -30.78 0.47 -9.75
N PRO A 61 -29.75 1.03 -10.40
CA PRO A 61 -28.46 1.22 -9.79
C PRO A 61 -28.52 2.39 -8.80
N ASP A 62 -27.62 2.43 -7.83
CA ASP A 62 -27.59 3.53 -6.87
C ASP A 62 -27.46 4.91 -7.53
N TYR A 63 -26.60 5.02 -8.55
CA TYR A 63 -26.33 6.27 -9.25
C TYR A 63 -26.23 6.12 -10.76
N ILE A 64 -26.69 7.16 -11.45
CA ILE A 64 -26.31 7.46 -12.83
C ILE A 64 -25.54 8.77 -12.83
N LEU A 65 -24.31 8.74 -13.34
CA LEU A 65 -23.55 9.96 -13.58
C LEU A 65 -23.90 10.51 -14.96
N SER A 66 -24.18 11.81 -15.00
CA SER A 66 -24.69 12.50 -16.18
C SER A 66 -23.90 13.77 -16.46
N VAL A 67 -23.56 14.00 -17.72
CA VAL A 67 -22.96 15.25 -18.17
C VAL A 67 -23.96 15.98 -19.04
N ARG A 68 -24.32 17.22 -18.67
CA ARG A 68 -25.34 18.03 -19.38
C ARG A 68 -26.65 17.24 -19.59
N ARG A 69 -27.13 16.59 -18.53
CA ARG A 69 -28.34 15.74 -18.52
C ARG A 69 -28.29 14.50 -19.42
N THR A 70 -27.12 14.16 -19.97
CA THR A 70 -26.92 12.93 -20.72
C THR A 70 -26.27 11.89 -19.81
N PRO A 71 -26.92 10.75 -19.55
CA PRO A 71 -26.31 9.64 -18.81
C PRO A 71 -25.04 9.14 -19.48
N VAL A 72 -23.95 9.04 -18.74
CA VAL A 72 -22.66 8.58 -19.28
C VAL A 72 -22.11 7.32 -18.62
N LEU A 73 -22.50 7.07 -17.36
CA LEU A 73 -21.97 5.99 -16.55
C LEU A 73 -22.98 5.52 -15.52
N VAL A 74 -23.10 4.20 -15.35
CA VAL A 74 -23.85 3.59 -14.25
C VAL A 74 -22.89 3.27 -13.10
N LEU A 75 -23.28 3.59 -11.87
CA LEU A 75 -22.52 3.31 -10.67
C LEU A 75 -23.41 2.60 -9.64
N GLU A 76 -23.05 1.37 -9.33
CA GLU A 76 -23.67 0.54 -8.30
C GLU A 76 -22.74 0.39 -7.10
N VAL A 77 -23.26 0.64 -5.91
CA VAL A 77 -22.54 0.54 -4.65
C VAL A 77 -22.99 -0.72 -3.90
N LYS A 78 -22.09 -1.25 -3.08
CA LYS A 78 -22.35 -2.33 -2.13
C LYS A 78 -21.74 -1.94 -0.79
N GLY A 79 -22.17 -2.62 0.28
CA GLY A 79 -21.52 -2.46 1.59
C GLY A 79 -20.03 -2.78 1.54
N LEU A 80 -19.23 -2.10 2.36
CA LEU A 80 -17.77 -2.09 2.30
C LEU A 80 -17.13 -3.50 2.28
N ASP A 81 -17.66 -4.40 3.11
CA ASP A 81 -17.15 -5.76 3.28
C ASP A 81 -17.86 -6.81 2.42
N ARG A 82 -18.82 -6.39 1.57
CA ARG A 82 -19.56 -7.33 0.73
C ARG A 82 -18.71 -7.70 -0.48
N THR A 83 -18.48 -8.98 -0.72
CA THR A 83 -17.94 -9.45 -2.00
C THR A 83 -19.05 -9.47 -3.06
N PRO A 84 -18.96 -8.70 -4.16
CA PRO A 84 -19.98 -8.74 -5.19
C PRO A 84 -20.02 -10.09 -5.91
N ASN A 85 -21.22 -10.61 -6.16
CA ASN A 85 -21.41 -11.90 -6.82
C ASN A 85 -21.78 -11.73 -8.31
N ASN A 86 -22.00 -12.83 -9.04
CA ASN A 86 -22.33 -12.76 -10.47
C ASN A 86 -23.73 -12.19 -10.75
N GLU A 87 -24.65 -12.27 -9.79
CA GLU A 87 -25.97 -11.64 -9.92
C GLU A 87 -25.83 -10.11 -9.85
N ASP A 88 -25.05 -9.59 -8.89
CA ASP A 88 -24.74 -8.15 -8.79
C ASP A 88 -24.13 -7.62 -10.09
N ARG A 89 -23.14 -8.34 -10.65
CA ARG A 89 -22.51 -8.01 -11.93
C ARG A 89 -23.50 -8.04 -13.09
N THR A 90 -24.39 -9.02 -13.10
CA THR A 90 -25.40 -9.17 -14.15
C THR A 90 -26.43 -8.05 -14.08
N GLN A 91 -26.86 -7.67 -12.88
CA GLN A 91 -27.82 -6.61 -12.65
C GLN A 91 -27.30 -5.26 -13.16
N VAL A 92 -26.09 -4.84 -12.74
CA VAL A 92 -25.53 -3.54 -13.13
C VAL A 92 -25.28 -3.45 -14.65
N VAL A 93 -24.77 -4.52 -15.25
CA VAL A 93 -24.53 -4.61 -16.70
C VAL A 93 -25.84 -4.54 -17.48
N ASN A 94 -26.86 -5.29 -17.07
CA ASN A 94 -28.16 -5.29 -17.74
C ASN A 94 -28.85 -3.93 -17.65
N TYR A 95 -28.74 -3.25 -16.51
CA TYR A 95 -29.28 -1.90 -16.37
C TYR A 95 -28.60 -0.93 -17.34
N ALA A 96 -27.27 -0.91 -17.39
CA ALA A 96 -26.54 -0.06 -18.31
C ALA A 96 -26.90 -0.36 -19.77
N ASN A 97 -27.06 -1.63 -20.15
CA ASN A 97 -27.54 -2.01 -21.49
C ASN A 97 -28.95 -1.46 -21.78
N ALA A 98 -29.88 -1.59 -20.82
CA ALA A 98 -31.26 -1.11 -20.97
C ALA A 98 -31.35 0.41 -21.13
N GLN A 99 -30.40 1.16 -20.56
CA GLN A 99 -30.29 2.62 -20.70
C GLN A 99 -29.40 3.06 -21.87
N ASN A 100 -28.91 2.13 -22.69
CA ASN A 100 -27.95 2.40 -23.77
C ASN A 100 -26.67 3.11 -23.29
N ILE A 101 -26.23 2.80 -22.07
CA ILE A 101 -25.00 3.31 -21.46
C ILE A 101 -23.91 2.25 -21.62
N ARG A 102 -22.74 2.65 -22.13
CA ARG A 102 -21.63 1.73 -22.39
C ARG A 102 -20.98 1.20 -21.11
N TRP A 103 -20.73 2.08 -20.15
CA TRP A 103 -19.91 1.75 -18.99
C TRP A 103 -20.76 1.60 -17.73
N ALA A 104 -20.44 0.57 -16.96
CA ALA A 104 -20.99 0.31 -15.65
C ALA A 104 -19.85 0.08 -14.64
N ILE A 105 -20.06 0.53 -13.41
CA ILE A 105 -19.15 0.31 -12.29
C ILE A 105 -19.93 -0.36 -11.15
N LEU A 106 -19.30 -1.37 -10.56
CA LEU A 106 -19.73 -2.01 -9.32
C LEU A 106 -18.63 -1.81 -8.29
N THR A 107 -18.96 -1.22 -7.14
CA THR A 107 -17.97 -0.90 -6.12
C THR A 107 -18.45 -1.15 -4.69
N THR A 108 -17.52 -1.52 -3.81
CA THR A 108 -17.73 -1.55 -2.36
C THR A 108 -17.11 -0.33 -1.68
N GLY A 109 -16.67 0.68 -2.45
CA GLY A 109 -15.76 1.72 -1.98
C GLY A 109 -14.31 1.24 -1.91
N LYS A 110 -14.06 0.04 -1.37
CA LYS A 110 -12.73 -0.61 -1.39
C LYS A 110 -12.41 -1.19 -2.76
N GLN A 111 -13.27 -2.00 -3.35
CA GLN A 111 -13.04 -2.65 -4.64
C GLN A 111 -13.79 -1.90 -5.76
N TRP A 112 -13.18 -1.78 -6.94
CA TRP A 112 -13.77 -1.12 -8.11
C TRP A 112 -13.72 -2.04 -9.33
N GLU A 113 -14.88 -2.50 -9.81
CA GLU A 113 -15.04 -3.30 -11.04
C GLU A 113 -15.68 -2.45 -12.15
N PHE A 114 -15.04 -2.35 -13.31
CA PHE A 114 -15.56 -1.66 -14.49
C PHE A 114 -16.00 -2.68 -15.55
N PHE A 115 -17.14 -2.43 -16.19
CA PHE A 115 -17.71 -3.28 -17.23
C PHE A 115 -17.93 -2.49 -18.52
N ASP A 116 -17.51 -3.06 -19.64
CA ASP A 116 -17.72 -2.49 -20.97
C ASP A 116 -18.81 -3.27 -21.72
N ASN A 117 -19.97 -2.63 -21.90
CA ASN A 117 -21.12 -3.26 -22.55
C ASN A 117 -20.92 -3.58 -24.02
N THR A 118 -19.90 -3.00 -24.67
CA THR A 118 -19.57 -3.32 -26.07
C THR A 118 -19.01 -4.73 -26.24
N LEU A 119 -18.49 -5.34 -25.17
CA LEU A 119 -17.96 -6.70 -25.19
C LEU A 119 -19.09 -7.73 -25.39
N GLN A 120 -18.85 -8.66 -26.32
CA GLN A 120 -19.77 -9.76 -26.65
C GLN A 120 -19.48 -10.97 -25.75
N ALA A 121 -19.90 -10.87 -24.48
CA ALA A 121 -19.71 -11.90 -23.47
C ALA A 121 -20.85 -11.87 -22.43
N LYS A 122 -20.91 -12.86 -21.54
CA LYS A 122 -21.86 -12.82 -20.41
C LYS A 122 -21.48 -11.67 -19.48
N ALA A 123 -22.47 -11.11 -18.77
CA ALA A 123 -22.26 -9.91 -17.96
C ALA A 123 -21.05 -9.96 -16.99
N PRO A 124 -20.81 -11.05 -16.21
CA PRO A 124 -19.63 -11.13 -15.36
C PRO A 124 -18.29 -11.11 -16.13
N GLU A 125 -18.28 -11.63 -17.36
CA GLU A 125 -17.10 -11.72 -18.24
C GLU A 125 -16.81 -10.38 -18.95
N LYS A 126 -17.74 -9.43 -18.94
CA LYS A 126 -17.53 -8.08 -19.49
C LYS A 126 -16.65 -7.17 -18.61
N ARG A 127 -16.19 -7.67 -17.45
CA ARG A 127 -15.32 -6.91 -16.56
C ARG A 127 -14.00 -6.59 -17.25
N SER A 128 -13.76 -5.31 -17.47
CA SER A 128 -12.62 -4.80 -18.22
C SER A 128 -11.52 -4.23 -17.33
N LEU A 129 -11.83 -3.85 -16.08
CA LEU A 129 -10.86 -3.39 -15.09
C LEU A 129 -11.29 -3.76 -13.67
N LEU A 130 -10.32 -4.11 -12.83
CA LEU A 130 -10.49 -4.35 -11.40
C LEU A 130 -9.28 -3.79 -10.64
N PHE A 131 -9.52 -2.99 -9.62
CA PHE A 131 -8.50 -2.58 -8.65
C PHE A 131 -9.12 -2.32 -7.28
N GLU A 132 -8.28 -2.26 -6.25
CA GLU A 132 -8.66 -1.90 -4.89
C GLU A 132 -8.15 -0.49 -4.55
N LEU A 133 -8.83 0.18 -3.62
CA LEU A 133 -8.54 1.56 -3.23
C LEU A 133 -7.23 1.70 -2.43
N ASP A 134 -6.76 0.60 -1.82
CA ASP A 134 -5.45 0.50 -1.17
C ASP A 134 -4.29 0.28 -2.17
N ASN A 135 -4.59 0.12 -3.46
CA ASN A 135 -3.55 0.13 -4.49
C ASN A 135 -2.87 1.51 -4.51
N PRO A 136 -1.52 1.62 -4.48
CA PRO A 136 -0.83 2.90 -4.48
C PRO A 136 -1.13 3.79 -5.69
N SER A 137 -1.56 3.19 -6.80
CA SER A 137 -1.96 3.89 -8.02
C SER A 137 -3.46 4.18 -8.11
N ALA A 138 -4.27 3.81 -7.09
CA ALA A 138 -5.72 3.97 -7.10
C ALA A 138 -6.18 5.41 -7.38
N ALA A 139 -5.50 6.41 -6.79
CA ALA A 139 -5.80 7.81 -7.05
C ALA A 139 -5.64 8.17 -8.53
N ARG A 140 -4.53 7.72 -9.15
CA ARG A 140 -4.30 7.91 -10.58
C ARG A 140 -5.32 7.15 -11.42
N TYR A 141 -5.68 5.93 -11.03
CA TYR A 141 -6.67 5.14 -11.77
C TYR A 141 -8.06 5.78 -11.73
N LEU A 142 -8.52 6.21 -10.54
CA LEU A 142 -9.79 6.91 -10.38
C LEU A 142 -9.78 8.25 -11.13
N GLU A 143 -8.70 9.03 -11.03
CA GLU A 143 -8.62 10.29 -11.78
C GLU A 143 -8.71 10.07 -13.29
N ARG A 144 -7.99 9.08 -13.82
CA ARG A 144 -7.99 8.80 -15.26
C ARG A 144 -9.30 8.19 -15.76
N THR A 145 -10.10 7.56 -14.90
CA THR A 145 -11.32 6.83 -15.31
C THR A 145 -12.62 7.55 -14.96
N LEU A 146 -12.62 8.38 -13.92
CA LEU A 146 -13.82 8.97 -13.34
C LEU A 146 -13.79 10.48 -13.15
N LYS A 147 -12.68 11.17 -13.43
CA LYS A 147 -12.66 12.64 -13.36
C LYS A 147 -13.73 13.21 -14.29
N ARG A 148 -14.53 14.15 -13.80
CA ARG A 148 -15.65 14.75 -14.54
C ARG A 148 -15.24 15.25 -15.93
N ASP A 149 -14.07 15.88 -16.02
CA ASP A 149 -13.55 16.46 -17.27
C ASP A 149 -13.35 15.42 -18.39
N LEU A 150 -13.07 14.16 -18.05
CA LEU A 150 -12.99 13.06 -19.03
C LEU A 150 -14.33 12.93 -19.77
N TRP A 151 -15.42 13.01 -19.02
CA TRP A 151 -16.78 12.76 -19.48
C TRP A 151 -17.41 13.94 -20.21
N GLU A 152 -16.81 15.13 -20.14
CA GLU A 152 -17.17 16.27 -20.99
C GLU A 152 -16.58 16.16 -22.40
N ALA A 153 -15.54 15.35 -22.57
CA ALA A 153 -14.86 15.24 -23.85
C ALA A 153 -15.71 14.48 -24.88
N LYS A 154 -15.59 14.87 -26.15
CA LYS A 154 -16.10 14.05 -27.25
C LYS A 154 -15.50 12.64 -27.17
N GLU A 155 -16.36 11.65 -27.42
CA GLU A 155 -16.00 10.23 -27.41
C GLU A 155 -15.42 9.75 -26.06
N ALA A 156 -15.82 10.36 -24.94
CA ALA A 156 -15.37 9.99 -23.59
C ALA A 156 -15.38 8.47 -23.36
N SER A 157 -16.46 7.79 -23.75
CA SER A 157 -16.58 6.33 -23.58
C SER A 157 -15.54 5.53 -24.38
N ALA A 158 -15.11 6.00 -25.55
CA ALA A 158 -14.05 5.36 -26.33
C ALA A 158 -12.66 5.67 -25.76
N LYS A 159 -12.46 6.88 -25.25
CA LYS A 159 -11.23 7.24 -24.51
C LYS A 159 -11.06 6.41 -23.26
N LEU A 160 -12.14 6.22 -22.48
CA LEU A 160 -12.12 5.37 -21.29
C LEU A 160 -11.70 3.93 -21.64
N ALA A 161 -12.11 3.39 -22.78
CA ALA A 161 -11.70 2.05 -23.21
C ALA A 161 -10.18 1.92 -23.35
N ARG A 162 -9.51 2.94 -23.92
CA ARG A 162 -8.05 2.98 -24.05
C ARG A 162 -7.37 3.10 -22.70
N ILE A 163 -7.90 3.98 -21.83
CA ILE A 163 -7.39 4.17 -20.47
C ILE A 163 -7.51 2.88 -19.65
N VAL A 164 -8.66 2.20 -19.72
CA VAL A 164 -8.92 0.91 -19.06
C VAL A 164 -7.95 -0.15 -19.54
N GLU A 165 -7.71 -0.25 -20.85
CA GLU A 165 -6.73 -1.17 -21.42
C GLU A 165 -5.31 -0.91 -20.91
N GLU A 166 -4.89 0.36 -20.89
CA GLU A 166 -3.57 0.77 -20.39
C GLU A 166 -3.40 0.44 -18.89
N ILE A 167 -4.39 0.76 -18.06
CA ILE A 167 -4.37 0.45 -16.62
C ILE A 167 -4.36 -1.07 -16.41
N ARG A 168 -5.17 -1.83 -17.16
CA ARG A 168 -5.21 -3.29 -17.04
C ARG A 168 -3.85 -3.91 -17.36
N LYS A 169 -3.22 -3.51 -18.48
CA LYS A 169 -1.87 -3.96 -18.84
C LYS A 169 -0.84 -3.61 -17.79
N GLU A 170 -0.94 -2.42 -17.19
CA GLU A 170 -0.06 -2.01 -16.11
C GLU A 170 -0.20 -2.93 -14.89
N ILE A 171 -1.42 -3.20 -14.45
CA ILE A 171 -1.70 -4.12 -13.33
C ILE A 171 -1.20 -5.53 -13.64
N GLU A 172 -1.48 -6.07 -14.82
CA GLU A 172 -1.01 -7.39 -15.27
C GLU A 172 0.52 -7.45 -15.29
N THR A 173 1.18 -6.40 -15.75
CA THR A 173 2.65 -6.28 -15.77
C THR A 173 3.21 -6.28 -14.35
N GLN A 174 2.64 -5.49 -13.44
CA GLN A 174 3.07 -5.44 -12.04
C GLN A 174 2.91 -6.80 -11.34
N GLN A 175 1.78 -7.48 -11.55
CA GLN A 175 1.53 -8.82 -11.00
C GLN A 175 2.51 -9.85 -11.55
N SER A 176 2.77 -9.82 -12.87
CA SER A 176 3.72 -10.72 -13.51
C SER A 176 5.14 -10.49 -13.01
N LEU A 177 5.58 -9.23 -12.88
CA LEU A 177 6.87 -8.88 -12.32
C LEU A 177 7.02 -9.33 -10.86
N THR A 178 5.95 -9.25 -10.06
CA THR A 178 5.96 -9.72 -8.67
C THR A 178 6.18 -11.24 -8.61
N ARG A 179 5.52 -12.01 -9.49
CA ARG A 179 5.71 -13.47 -9.59
C ARG A 179 7.12 -13.83 -10.06
N ILE A 180 7.61 -13.12 -11.08
CA ILE A 180 8.98 -13.29 -11.59
C ILE A 180 9.99 -13.01 -10.49
N GLU A 181 9.82 -11.91 -9.75
CA GLU A 181 10.70 -11.57 -8.63
C GLU A 181 10.73 -12.69 -7.58
N HIS A 182 9.56 -13.24 -7.21
CA HIS A 182 9.50 -14.35 -6.25
C HIS A 182 10.27 -15.59 -6.72
N LYS A 183 10.07 -16.00 -7.98
CA LYS A 183 10.80 -17.13 -8.59
C LYS A 183 12.31 -16.91 -8.59
N LEU A 184 12.74 -15.72 -9.03
CA LEU A 184 14.17 -15.40 -9.12
C LEU A 184 14.81 -15.28 -7.73
N ARG A 185 14.08 -14.80 -6.72
CA ARG A 185 14.54 -14.77 -5.33
C ARG A 185 14.81 -16.18 -4.82
N GLN A 186 13.87 -17.11 -5.01
CA GLN A 186 14.05 -18.51 -4.63
C GLN A 186 15.26 -19.13 -5.33
N ALA A 187 15.40 -18.91 -6.64
CA ALA A 187 16.54 -19.42 -7.39
C ALA A 187 17.89 -18.90 -6.86
N LEU A 188 17.99 -17.59 -6.57
CA LEU A 188 19.19 -16.98 -6.01
C LEU A 188 19.52 -17.49 -4.60
N GLU A 189 18.54 -17.97 -3.83
CA GLU A 189 18.76 -18.60 -2.53
C GLU A 189 19.23 -20.06 -2.65
N GLU A 190 18.77 -20.78 -3.67
CA GLU A 190 18.95 -22.24 -3.78
C GLU A 190 20.19 -22.67 -4.58
N GLY A 191 20.70 -21.86 -5.52
CA GLY A 191 21.82 -22.32 -6.34
C GLY A 191 22.52 -21.31 -7.24
N TYR A 192 22.01 -20.09 -7.36
CA TYR A 192 22.64 -19.07 -8.20
C TYR A 192 23.43 -18.07 -7.36
N GLN A 193 24.53 -17.54 -7.92
CA GLN A 193 25.33 -16.51 -7.25
C GLN A 193 24.48 -15.25 -7.02
N HIS A 194 24.51 -14.70 -5.81
CA HIS A 194 23.85 -13.43 -5.48
C HIS A 194 24.59 -12.23 -6.11
N SER A 195 24.54 -12.13 -7.43
CA SER A 195 25.25 -11.17 -8.28
C SER A 195 24.50 -11.01 -9.60
N GLU A 196 24.71 -9.91 -10.33
CA GLU A 196 24.05 -9.68 -11.62
C GLU A 196 24.19 -10.88 -12.57
N LYS A 197 25.39 -11.49 -12.61
CA LYS A 197 25.68 -12.67 -13.42
C LYS A 197 24.82 -13.88 -13.02
N GLY A 198 24.60 -14.09 -11.72
CA GLY A 198 23.74 -15.16 -11.24
C GLY A 198 22.26 -14.90 -11.53
N LEU A 199 21.80 -13.64 -11.39
CA LEU A 199 20.44 -13.24 -11.76
C LEU A 199 20.17 -13.46 -13.26
N ARG A 200 21.11 -13.08 -14.13
CA ARG A 200 20.97 -13.32 -15.58
C ARG A 200 20.80 -14.81 -15.89
N LYS A 201 21.59 -15.68 -15.25
CA LYS A 201 21.46 -17.13 -15.41
C LYS A 201 20.13 -17.66 -14.86
N ALA A 202 19.67 -17.15 -13.72
CA ALA A 202 18.39 -17.53 -13.15
C ALA A 202 17.23 -17.15 -14.09
N ILE A 203 17.27 -15.97 -14.72
CA ILE A 203 16.28 -15.57 -15.74
C ILE A 203 16.26 -16.58 -16.90
N GLU A 204 17.42 -16.94 -17.44
CA GLU A 204 17.51 -17.86 -18.59
C GLU A 204 17.03 -19.29 -18.28
N LYS A 205 17.19 -19.74 -17.04
CA LYS A 205 16.98 -21.15 -16.65
C LYS A 205 15.67 -21.42 -15.92
N GLU A 206 15.18 -20.46 -15.14
CA GLU A 206 14.03 -20.67 -14.25
C GLU A 206 12.72 -20.09 -14.81
N LEU A 207 12.79 -19.19 -15.80
CA LEU A 207 11.63 -18.52 -16.37
C LEU A 207 11.25 -19.08 -17.73
N ASN A 208 9.96 -19.07 -18.06
CA ASN A 208 9.49 -19.39 -19.42
C ASN A 208 9.72 -18.22 -20.39
N ALA A 209 9.50 -18.42 -21.69
CA ALA A 209 9.79 -17.43 -22.73
C ALA A 209 9.13 -16.04 -22.48
N ASN A 210 7.85 -16.02 -22.09
CA ASN A 210 7.13 -14.77 -21.84
C ASN A 210 7.66 -14.07 -20.57
N GLU A 211 7.97 -14.85 -19.54
CA GLU A 211 8.55 -14.33 -18.30
C GLU A 211 9.96 -13.79 -18.52
N GLN A 212 10.76 -14.44 -19.37
CA GLN A 212 12.09 -13.96 -19.77
C GLN A 212 12.01 -12.64 -20.51
N GLU A 213 11.14 -12.54 -21.52
CA GLU A 213 10.95 -11.30 -22.28
C GLU A 213 10.62 -10.13 -21.34
N LEU A 214 9.67 -10.35 -20.41
CA LEU A 214 9.30 -9.32 -19.44
C LEU A 214 10.41 -9.02 -18.43
N ALA A 215 11.11 -10.05 -17.95
CA ALA A 215 12.23 -9.89 -17.02
C ALA A 215 13.37 -9.07 -17.64
N TRP A 216 13.66 -9.29 -18.92
CA TRP A 216 14.67 -8.52 -19.64
C TRP A 216 14.24 -7.08 -19.90
N ALA A 217 12.98 -6.86 -20.28
CA ALA A 217 12.43 -5.52 -20.44
C ALA A 217 12.48 -4.70 -19.14
N HIS A 218 12.50 -5.36 -17.98
CA HIS A 218 12.54 -4.74 -16.65
C HIS A 218 13.77 -5.16 -15.82
N PHE A 219 14.88 -5.48 -16.48
CA PHE A 219 16.04 -6.09 -15.83
C PHE A 219 16.61 -5.22 -14.71
N ASP A 220 16.79 -3.91 -14.94
CA ASP A 220 17.35 -2.99 -13.93
C ASP A 220 16.48 -2.93 -12.66
N ARG A 221 15.15 -2.97 -12.82
CA ARG A 221 14.21 -3.03 -11.70
C ARG A 221 14.39 -4.32 -10.91
N LEU A 222 14.48 -5.46 -11.59
CA LEU A 222 14.66 -6.76 -10.94
C LEU A 222 16.04 -6.87 -10.28
N LEU A 223 17.09 -6.39 -10.94
CA LEU A 223 18.45 -6.32 -10.41
C LEU A 223 18.48 -5.53 -9.10
N ASN A 224 17.90 -4.33 -9.08
CA ASN A 224 17.85 -3.51 -7.88
C ASN A 224 17.03 -4.17 -6.76
N ARG A 225 15.88 -4.78 -7.08
CA ARG A 225 15.00 -5.41 -6.08
C ARG A 225 15.54 -6.72 -5.50
N LEU A 226 16.27 -7.49 -6.30
CA LEU A 226 16.76 -8.82 -5.93
C LEU A 226 18.17 -8.80 -5.37
N LEU A 227 19.03 -7.92 -5.88
CA LEU A 227 20.46 -7.89 -5.57
C LEU A 227 20.91 -6.54 -5.01
N GLY A 228 20.16 -5.46 -5.28
CA GLY A 228 20.46 -4.10 -4.80
C GLY A 228 20.07 -3.83 -3.35
N GLY A 229 19.65 -4.83 -2.59
CA GLY A 229 19.27 -4.63 -1.20
C GLY A 229 18.00 -3.81 -0.99
N GLY A 230 16.96 -3.94 -1.84
CA GLY A 230 15.57 -3.82 -1.37
C GLY A 230 14.44 -3.30 -2.30
N THR A 231 13.28 -3.09 -1.64
CA THR A 231 12.17 -2.10 -1.82
C THR A 231 10.79 -2.71 -1.54
N PRO A 232 10.01 -2.02 -0.70
CA PRO A 232 9.02 -1.12 -1.29
C PRO A 232 9.25 0.35 -0.93
N THR A 233 8.93 1.23 -1.88
CA THR A 233 8.76 2.65 -1.63
C THR A 233 7.51 2.88 -0.79
N THR A 234 7.67 3.34 0.44
CA THR A 234 6.72 4.24 1.13
C THR A 234 7.55 5.26 1.93
N ALA A 235 7.62 6.50 1.43
CA ALA A 235 8.59 7.54 1.78
C ALA A 235 10.00 7.36 1.19
N SER A 236 10.57 8.45 0.67
CA SER A 236 11.96 8.51 0.24
C SER A 236 12.89 8.34 1.46
N LEU A 237 14.10 7.81 1.23
CA LEU A 237 15.12 7.63 2.28
C LEU A 237 15.38 8.91 3.10
N PRO A 238 15.42 10.13 2.53
CA PRO A 238 15.69 11.34 3.32
C PRO A 238 14.67 11.62 4.45
N PRO A 239 13.33 11.56 4.23
CA PRO A 239 12.34 11.58 5.32
C PRO A 239 12.56 10.54 6.42
N LEU A 240 12.90 9.29 6.06
CA LEU A 240 13.15 8.22 7.03
C LEU A 240 14.37 8.55 7.91
N LEU A 241 15.47 8.96 7.28
CA LEU A 241 16.69 9.34 7.99
C LEU A 241 16.48 10.57 8.87
N HIS A 242 15.65 11.53 8.43
CA HIS A 242 15.26 12.68 9.23
C HIS A 242 14.43 12.28 10.45
N ALA A 243 13.40 11.44 10.26
CA ALA A 243 12.57 10.92 11.34
C ALA A 243 13.38 10.09 12.34
N PHE A 244 14.35 9.30 11.85
CA PHE A 244 15.29 8.57 12.70
C PHE A 244 16.15 9.52 13.53
N ARG A 245 16.74 10.56 12.93
CA ARG A 245 17.55 11.55 13.65
C ARG A 245 16.74 12.22 14.77
N GLN A 246 15.46 12.54 14.53
CA GLN A 246 14.56 13.07 15.56
C GLN A 246 14.25 12.05 16.66
N ALA A 247 13.95 10.80 16.30
CA ALA A 247 13.67 9.74 17.27
C ALA A 247 14.88 9.45 18.17
N VAL A 248 16.09 9.50 17.61
CA VAL A 248 17.35 9.40 18.36
C VAL A 248 17.51 10.57 19.32
N ALA A 249 17.27 11.81 18.88
CA ALA A 249 17.33 12.98 19.75
C ALA A 249 16.34 12.92 20.93
N ASN A 250 15.11 12.44 20.69
CA ASN A 250 14.10 12.28 21.74
C ASN A 250 14.45 11.19 22.77
N ARG A 251 15.26 10.20 22.37
CA ARG A 251 15.69 9.07 23.21
C ARG A 251 17.04 9.30 23.86
N ALA A 252 17.81 10.26 23.37
CA ALA A 252 19.04 10.70 23.99
C ALA A 252 18.70 11.36 25.34
N LYS A 253 19.25 10.82 26.43
CA LYS A 253 19.12 11.47 27.73
C LYS A 253 19.97 12.74 27.73
N GLY A 254 19.43 13.83 28.27
CA GLY A 254 20.18 15.07 28.45
C GLY A 254 21.38 14.90 29.40
N PRO A 255 22.29 15.90 29.48
CA PRO A 255 23.62 15.79 30.13
C PRO A 255 23.62 15.55 31.65
N GLY A 256 22.49 15.24 32.27
CA GLY A 256 22.30 15.26 33.73
C GLY A 256 22.57 13.96 34.48
N ASP A 257 23.04 12.89 33.83
CA ASP A 257 23.26 11.59 34.48
C ASP A 257 24.58 10.93 34.02
N GLY A 258 25.69 11.63 34.27
CA GLY A 258 26.99 11.05 34.70
C GLY A 258 27.74 10.00 33.85
N GLY A 259 27.34 9.67 32.62
CA GLY A 259 28.11 8.77 31.76
C GLY A 259 27.86 9.00 30.28
N GLU A 260 28.91 9.00 29.46
CA GLU A 260 28.74 8.94 28.00
C GLU A 260 27.93 7.69 27.65
N LEU A 261 26.83 7.89 26.92
CA LEU A 261 26.04 6.76 26.44
C LEU A 261 26.89 5.92 25.48
N PRO A 262 26.91 4.58 25.62
CA PRO A 262 27.92 3.75 24.97
C PRO A 262 27.71 3.57 23.46
N LEU A 263 26.57 3.99 22.90
CA LEU A 263 26.26 3.83 21.47
C LEU A 263 26.33 5.16 20.74
N ARG A 264 27.42 5.41 20.03
CA ARG A 264 27.61 6.59 19.16
C ARG A 264 27.20 6.24 17.74
N ILE A 265 26.52 7.17 17.07
CA ILE A 265 25.95 6.95 15.74
C ILE A 265 26.43 8.06 14.82
N TRP A 266 26.88 7.68 13.64
CA TRP A 266 27.08 8.56 12.50
C TRP A 266 26.07 8.23 11.43
N LEU A 267 25.47 9.27 10.87
CA LEU A 267 24.55 9.19 9.74
C LEU A 267 25.19 9.94 8.57
N ASN A 268 25.55 9.24 7.50
CA ASN A 268 26.31 9.80 6.36
C ASN A 268 27.56 10.55 6.83
N GLU A 269 28.36 9.89 7.67
CA GLU A 269 29.60 10.43 8.28
C GLU A 269 29.41 11.58 9.29
N GLU A 270 28.20 12.10 9.47
CA GLU A 270 27.92 13.11 10.49
C GLU A 270 27.51 12.47 11.82
N PRO A 271 28.18 12.81 12.95
CA PRO A 271 27.76 12.33 14.26
C PRO A 271 26.38 12.89 14.62
N ILE A 272 25.52 12.03 15.17
CA ILE A 272 24.23 12.40 15.75
C ILE A 272 24.23 12.09 17.25
N HIS A 273 23.09 12.34 17.92
CA HIS A 273 22.97 12.07 19.36
C HIS A 273 23.25 10.59 19.69
N THR A 274 23.82 10.35 20.87
CA THR A 274 24.18 9.01 21.35
C THR A 274 22.97 8.29 21.99
N LEU A 275 22.97 6.96 21.94
CA LEU A 275 21.95 6.12 22.56
C LEU A 275 22.54 5.20 23.64
N ALA A 276 21.71 4.76 24.58
CA ALA A 276 22.15 3.90 25.67
C ALA A 276 22.43 2.46 25.21
N SER A 277 21.77 1.96 24.15
CA SER A 277 21.89 0.57 23.72
C SER A 277 21.37 0.34 22.30
N TRP A 278 21.72 -0.83 21.73
CA TRP A 278 21.14 -1.32 20.47
C TRP A 278 19.61 -1.45 20.52
N ARG A 279 19.01 -1.68 21.70
CA ARG A 279 17.55 -1.73 21.85
C ARG A 279 16.92 -0.35 21.65
N ASP A 280 17.62 0.70 22.06
CA ASP A 280 17.17 2.08 21.84
C ASP A 280 17.34 2.48 20.38
N PHE A 281 18.40 2.02 19.71
CA PHE A 281 18.55 2.18 18.26
C PHE A 281 17.39 1.52 17.51
N TYR A 282 17.08 0.26 17.86
CA TYR A 282 15.96 -0.47 17.27
C TYR A 282 14.63 0.25 17.51
N GLY A 283 14.40 0.75 18.72
CA GLY A 283 13.23 1.58 19.04
C GLY A 283 13.15 2.86 18.22
N ALA A 284 14.26 3.57 18.03
CA ALA A 284 14.32 4.78 17.22
C ALA A 284 14.03 4.49 15.73
N LEU A 285 14.53 3.36 15.22
CA LEU A 285 14.26 2.92 13.85
C LEU A 285 12.77 2.61 13.64
N VAL A 286 12.15 1.85 14.56
CA VAL A 286 10.72 1.54 14.47
C VAL A 286 9.84 2.79 14.61
N GLU A 287 10.21 3.73 15.48
CA GLU A 287 9.52 5.02 15.58
C GLU A 287 9.65 5.85 14.29
N ALA A 288 10.80 5.79 13.62
CA ALA A 288 10.98 6.43 12.32
C ALA A 288 10.05 5.80 11.26
N LEU A 289 9.92 4.46 11.25
CA LEU A 289 8.98 3.75 10.38
C LEU A 289 7.52 4.18 10.61
N GLU A 290 7.10 4.33 11.89
CA GLU A 290 5.77 4.84 12.23
C GLU A 290 5.55 6.25 11.68
N LYS A 291 6.53 7.14 11.83
CA LYS A 291 6.44 8.53 11.37
C LYS A 291 6.44 8.67 9.85
N THR A 292 7.12 7.77 9.14
CA THR A 292 7.20 7.83 7.67
C THR A 292 6.17 6.96 6.96
N GLY A 293 5.24 6.34 7.69
CA GLY A 293 4.13 5.58 7.08
C GLY A 293 4.58 4.31 6.37
N GLN A 294 5.60 3.62 6.89
CA GLN A 294 6.11 2.35 6.36
C GLN A 294 5.21 1.17 6.81
N ASN A 295 3.93 1.25 6.45
CA ASN A 295 2.86 0.43 7.04
C ASN A 295 3.02 -1.06 6.76
N ASP A 296 3.46 -1.45 5.56
CA ASP A 296 3.67 -2.86 5.19
C ASP A 296 4.69 -3.53 6.13
N ILE A 297 5.80 -2.83 6.41
CA ILE A 297 6.85 -3.29 7.32
C ILE A 297 6.29 -3.41 8.74
N LEU A 298 5.57 -2.39 9.20
CA LEU A 298 4.98 -2.36 10.54
C LEU A 298 3.92 -3.46 10.72
N GLU A 299 3.13 -3.77 9.69
CA GLU A 299 2.19 -4.89 9.70
C GLU A 299 2.89 -6.23 9.84
N ASP A 300 3.95 -6.47 9.09
CA ASP A 300 4.71 -7.71 9.20
C ASP A 300 5.37 -7.85 10.58
N MET A 301 5.85 -6.74 11.15
CA MET A 301 6.33 -6.71 12.54
C MET A 301 5.22 -7.02 13.56
N ARG A 302 3.98 -6.59 13.32
CA ARG A 302 2.82 -6.96 14.16
C ARG A 302 2.48 -8.44 14.02
N LYS A 303 2.46 -8.99 12.80
CA LYS A 303 2.24 -10.43 12.55
C LYS A 303 3.29 -11.30 13.26
N GLN A 304 4.54 -10.84 13.31
CA GLN A 304 5.64 -11.52 13.99
C GLN A 304 5.67 -11.29 15.52
N LYS A 305 4.74 -10.48 16.06
CA LYS A 305 4.71 -10.06 17.47
C LYS A 305 6.00 -9.35 17.93
N ASP A 306 6.65 -8.63 17.02
CA ASP A 306 7.65 -7.64 17.39
C ASP A 306 6.99 -6.38 17.94
N ILE A 307 5.87 -5.97 17.32
CA ILE A 307 5.00 -4.91 17.83
C ILE A 307 3.73 -5.56 18.37
N VAL A 308 3.34 -5.20 19.60
CA VAL A 308 2.13 -5.70 20.26
C VAL A 308 1.28 -4.55 20.80
N SER A 309 -0.03 -4.72 20.79
CA SER A 309 -0.98 -3.72 21.31
C SER A 309 -1.09 -3.81 22.84
N SER A 310 -0.75 -4.97 23.43
CA SER A 310 -0.68 -5.17 24.88
C SER A 310 0.56 -5.96 25.28
N LYS A 311 1.20 -5.57 26.39
CA LYS A 311 2.33 -6.30 27.00
C LYS A 311 1.99 -7.74 27.42
N LEU A 312 0.69 -8.10 27.44
CA LEU A 312 0.21 -9.44 27.78
C LEU A 312 0.15 -10.40 26.58
N GLU A 313 0.28 -9.89 25.34
CA GLU A 313 0.23 -10.71 24.12
C GLU A 313 1.43 -11.66 23.95
N ARG A 314 2.53 -11.34 24.61
CA ARG A 314 3.70 -12.22 24.71
C ARG A 314 3.89 -12.71 26.13
N ARG A 315 4.14 -14.01 26.23
CA ARG A 315 4.40 -14.71 27.49
C ARG A 315 5.71 -15.49 27.36
N LYS A 316 6.36 -15.67 28.51
CA LYS A 316 7.48 -16.59 28.68
C LYS A 316 6.98 -18.03 28.44
N ARG A 317 7.91 -18.97 28.28
CA ARG A 317 7.59 -20.38 28.02
C ARG A 317 6.75 -21.02 29.14
N ASP A 318 6.91 -20.51 30.36
CA ASP A 318 6.16 -20.90 31.56
C ASP A 318 4.79 -20.19 31.70
N GLY A 319 4.37 -19.41 30.70
CA GLY A 319 3.09 -18.69 30.67
C GLY A 319 3.09 -17.36 31.44
N LYS A 320 4.16 -17.00 32.15
CA LYS A 320 4.26 -15.72 32.87
C LYS A 320 4.45 -14.55 31.88
N PRO A 321 3.94 -13.35 32.20
CA PRO A 321 4.21 -12.17 31.38
C PRO A 321 5.70 -11.79 31.41
N TYR A 322 6.13 -11.06 30.38
CA TYR A 322 7.43 -10.39 30.39
C TYR A 322 7.37 -9.12 31.26
N GLU A 323 8.51 -8.75 31.86
CA GLU A 323 8.66 -7.53 32.64
C GLU A 323 8.47 -6.27 31.78
N ALA A 324 8.18 -5.13 32.41
CA ALA A 324 7.99 -3.86 31.69
C ALA A 324 9.22 -3.46 30.84
N SER A 325 10.43 -3.81 31.28
CA SER A 325 11.69 -3.55 30.58
C SER A 325 11.86 -4.36 29.28
N ALA A 326 11.04 -5.40 29.06
CA ALA A 326 11.02 -6.16 27.82
C ALA A 326 10.42 -5.39 26.64
N TYR A 327 9.84 -4.21 26.90
CA TYR A 327 9.08 -3.45 25.94
C TYR A 327 9.55 -2.00 25.88
N LYS A 328 9.50 -1.40 24.69
CA LYS A 328 9.65 0.05 24.48
C LYS A 328 8.32 0.63 23.98
N PRO A 329 7.85 1.75 24.54
CA PRO A 329 6.61 2.37 24.08
C PRO A 329 6.78 2.95 22.66
N LEU A 330 5.71 2.90 21.89
CA LEU A 330 5.58 3.47 20.54
C LEU A 330 4.46 4.53 20.50
N SER A 331 4.38 5.28 19.40
CA SER A 331 3.59 6.51 19.26
C SER A 331 2.07 6.31 19.34
N GLN A 332 1.60 5.09 19.10
CA GLN A 332 0.18 4.71 19.01
C GLN A 332 -0.30 3.84 20.18
N GLY A 333 0.35 3.94 21.35
CA GLY A 333 0.03 3.11 22.52
C GLY A 333 0.40 1.62 22.37
N GLN A 334 1.10 1.27 21.29
CA GLN A 334 1.68 -0.04 21.05
C GLN A 334 3.05 -0.17 21.74
N TYR A 335 3.56 -1.40 21.80
CA TYR A 335 4.81 -1.73 22.44
C TYR A 335 5.71 -2.53 21.51
N LEU A 336 6.96 -2.08 21.33
CA LEU A 336 8.00 -2.84 20.66
C LEU A 336 8.64 -3.82 21.66
N PHE A 337 8.59 -5.11 21.36
CA PHE A 337 9.26 -6.13 22.14
C PHE A 337 10.77 -6.14 21.87
N VAL A 338 11.55 -5.91 22.93
CA VAL A 338 13.02 -5.78 22.86
C VAL A 338 13.78 -6.77 23.76
N HIS A 339 13.07 -7.71 24.40
CA HIS A 339 13.68 -8.77 25.21
C HIS A 339 14.26 -9.88 24.31
N LEU A 340 15.30 -9.52 23.58
CA LEU A 340 16.09 -10.35 22.68
C LEU A 340 17.58 -10.19 23.04
N SER A 341 18.41 -11.15 22.61
CA SER A 341 19.86 -11.02 22.70
C SER A 341 20.36 -9.84 21.86
N ALA A 342 21.50 -9.26 22.22
CA ALA A 342 22.09 -8.14 21.47
C ALA A 342 22.34 -8.49 20.00
N GLU A 343 22.79 -9.73 19.72
CA GLU A 343 22.94 -10.25 18.36
C GLU A 343 21.62 -10.27 17.58
N ARG A 344 20.53 -10.75 18.20
CA ARG A 344 19.21 -10.76 17.56
C ARG A 344 18.65 -9.36 17.32
N ILE A 345 18.88 -8.41 18.23
CA ILE A 345 18.50 -7.01 18.04
C ILE A 345 19.26 -6.42 16.85
N ARG A 346 20.59 -6.59 16.80
CA ARG A 346 21.41 -6.13 15.67
C ARG A 346 20.99 -6.76 14.35
N LYS A 347 20.65 -8.05 14.35
CA LYS A 347 20.11 -8.74 13.18
C LYS A 347 18.79 -8.10 12.72
N LYS A 348 17.82 -7.88 13.63
CA LYS A 348 16.54 -7.21 13.28
C LYS A 348 16.75 -5.80 12.73
N ILE A 349 17.67 -5.02 13.30
CA ILE A 349 18.03 -3.71 12.76
C ILE A 349 18.55 -3.85 11.32
N ARG A 350 19.51 -4.76 11.11
CA ARG A 350 20.11 -5.00 9.79
C ARG A 350 19.05 -5.41 8.75
N ASP A 351 18.18 -6.35 9.12
CA ASP A 351 17.13 -6.86 8.24
C ASP A 351 16.15 -5.73 7.86
N LEU A 352 15.81 -4.83 8.81
CA LEU A 352 14.98 -3.65 8.53
C LEU A 352 15.69 -2.64 7.61
N LEU A 353 16.95 -2.32 7.85
CA LEU A 353 17.70 -1.35 7.03
C LEU A 353 17.85 -1.84 5.58
N VAL A 354 18.07 -3.15 5.39
CA VAL A 354 18.04 -3.78 4.06
C VAL A 354 16.65 -3.70 3.46
N LEU A 355 15.59 -3.99 4.22
CA LEU A 355 14.22 -3.87 3.69
C LEU A 355 13.90 -2.45 3.20
N LEU A 356 14.48 -1.45 3.87
CA LEU A 356 14.32 -0.02 3.60
C LEU A 356 15.25 0.53 2.51
N ASN A 357 16.13 -0.28 1.92
CA ASN A 357 17.13 0.18 0.93
C ASN A 357 18.06 1.25 1.47
N VAL A 358 18.44 1.16 2.74
CA VAL A 358 19.49 2.01 3.25
C VAL A 358 20.80 1.60 2.55
N PRO A 359 21.59 2.55 2.01
CA PRO A 359 22.88 2.25 1.42
C PRO A 359 23.90 1.87 2.49
N PRO A 360 24.76 0.85 2.26
CA PRO A 360 25.80 0.49 3.21
C PRO A 360 26.71 1.67 3.55
N GLY A 361 26.95 1.87 4.85
CA GLY A 361 27.74 3.01 5.33
C GLY A 361 26.92 4.26 5.67
N THR A 362 25.62 4.28 5.35
CA THR A 362 24.70 5.33 5.82
C THR A 362 24.72 5.42 7.34
N PHE A 363 24.72 4.28 8.03
CA PHE A 363 24.89 4.21 9.47
C PHE A 363 26.24 3.61 9.84
N ARG A 364 27.03 4.37 10.60
CA ARG A 364 28.16 3.82 11.37
C ARG A 364 27.82 3.92 12.83
N VAL A 365 28.13 2.88 13.59
CA VAL A 365 27.85 2.81 15.03
C VAL A 365 29.11 2.38 15.75
N GLU A 366 29.46 3.09 16.81
CA GLU A 366 30.46 2.65 17.78
C GLU A 366 29.71 2.22 19.04
N TYR A 367 29.96 1.00 19.52
CA TYR A 367 29.36 0.49 20.74
C TYR A 367 30.40 -0.27 21.54
N GLU A 368 30.67 0.18 22.78
CA GLU A 368 31.67 -0.43 23.68
C GLU A 368 33.08 -0.56 23.05
N GLY A 369 33.45 0.36 22.16
CA GLY A 369 34.76 0.39 21.46
C GLY A 369 34.81 -0.39 20.14
N ASP A 370 33.76 -1.15 19.82
CA ASP A 370 33.62 -1.83 18.53
C ASP A 370 32.90 -0.95 17.50
N PHE A 371 33.41 -0.95 16.27
CA PHE A 371 32.81 -0.23 15.14
C PHE A 371 31.98 -1.15 14.25
N PHE A 372 30.78 -0.71 13.92
CA PHE A 372 29.82 -1.40 13.07
C PHE A 372 29.41 -0.50 11.91
N THR A 373 29.63 -0.98 10.69
CA THR A 373 29.01 -0.42 9.49
C THR A 373 27.74 -1.19 9.22
N LEU A 374 26.59 -0.50 9.26
CA LEU A 374 25.32 -1.14 8.92
C LEU A 374 25.05 -1.00 7.42
N PRO A 375 24.43 -2.00 6.78
CA PRO A 375 23.88 -1.86 5.45
C PRO A 375 22.81 -0.77 5.45
#